data_AF-A0A0K8TB15-F1
#
_entry.id   AF-A0A0K8TB15-F1
#
_cell.length_a   1.000
_cell.length_b   1.000
_cell.length_c   1.000
_cell.angle_alpha   90.00
_cell.angle_beta   90.00
_cell.angle_gamma   90.00
#
_symmetry.space_group_name_H-M   'P 1'
#
loop_
_entity.id
_entity.type
_entity.pdbx_description
1 polymer ?
#
loop_
_entity_poly.entity_id
_entity_poly.type
_entity_poly.pdbx_seq_one_letter_code
_entity_poly.pdbx_strand_id
1 'polypeptide(L)'
;MEFKEFQNHWNFKHRISSPQFPRSNGLAERYVQEAKNLLTKCMNENSDIQPALLLHRNTPRGNLGSPSQRLMSRRTRTLVPTHGDLLKPKIVSDVTNKLKLLKTEEKQQGDRGKTSTDAFSVGQRVLYRSEHKNWLPAVVIRNGPEPRSYVIKTKYGAEYRRNSWFIKAVLKE
;
A
#
# COMPACT_ATOMS: atom_id res chain seq x y z
N MET A 1 4.02 22.71 -14.62
CA MET A 1 4.26 21.33 -15.07
C MET A 1 3.15 20.48 -14.48
N GLU A 2 2.25 20.01 -15.34
CA GLU A 2 1.14 19.15 -14.95
C GLU A 2 1.68 17.79 -14.49
N PHE A 3 1.02 17.13 -13.52
CA PHE A 3 1.54 15.88 -12.94
C PHE A 3 1.71 14.75 -13.99
N LYS A 4 0.95 14.81 -15.08
CA LYS A 4 1.04 13.88 -16.21
C LYS A 4 2.31 14.10 -17.03
N GLU A 5 2.75 15.33 -17.20
CA GLU A 5 4.02 15.65 -17.89
C GLU A 5 5.21 15.14 -17.05
N PHE A 6 5.14 15.34 -15.74
CA PHE A 6 6.13 14.83 -14.80
C PHE A 6 6.24 13.29 -14.84
N GLN A 7 5.12 12.57 -14.90
CA GLN A 7 5.09 11.11 -15.08
C GLN A 7 5.80 10.66 -16.36
N ASN A 8 5.52 11.33 -17.48
CA ASN A 8 6.10 11.00 -18.77
C ASN A 8 7.61 11.29 -18.78
N HIS A 9 8.02 12.43 -18.20
CA HIS A 9 9.42 12.83 -18.14
C HIS A 9 10.27 11.89 -17.27
N TRP A 10 9.75 11.50 -16.10
CA TRP A 10 10.43 10.61 -15.15
C TRP A 10 10.14 9.11 -15.38
N ASN A 11 9.40 8.78 -16.44
CA ASN A 11 9.05 7.42 -16.86
C ASN A 11 8.48 6.53 -15.73
N PHE A 12 7.51 7.05 -14.98
CA PHE A 12 6.78 6.26 -13.97
C PHE A 12 5.27 6.27 -14.20
N LYS A 13 4.62 5.18 -13.79
CA LYS A 13 3.17 5.01 -13.92
C LYS A 13 2.47 5.41 -12.63
N HIS A 14 1.53 6.36 -12.71
CA HIS A 14 0.70 6.70 -11.56
C HIS A 14 -0.47 5.73 -11.42
N ARG A 15 -0.50 5.01 -10.31
CA ARG A 15 -1.60 4.10 -9.94
C ARG A 15 -2.46 4.78 -8.88
N ILE A 16 -3.74 4.95 -9.20
CA ILE A 16 -4.71 5.65 -8.35
C ILE A 16 -5.63 4.62 -7.72
N SER A 17 -5.95 4.77 -6.43
CA SER A 17 -6.94 3.93 -5.75
C SER A 17 -8.38 4.25 -6.19
N SER A 18 -9.33 3.40 -5.80
CA SER A 18 -10.75 3.73 -5.95
C SER A 18 -11.08 4.97 -5.11
N PRO A 19 -11.91 5.90 -5.59
CA PRO A 19 -12.32 7.06 -4.80
C PRO A 19 -12.95 6.61 -3.47
N GLN A 20 -12.69 7.38 -2.41
CA GLN A 20 -13.17 7.13 -1.03
C GLN A 20 -12.76 5.76 -0.46
N PHE A 21 -11.63 5.19 -0.90
CA PHE A 21 -11.15 3.88 -0.44
C PHE A 21 -9.73 3.96 0.15
N PRO A 22 -9.56 4.57 1.35
CA PRO A 22 -8.25 4.76 1.98
C PRO A 22 -7.53 3.44 2.25
N ARG A 23 -8.27 2.34 2.47
CA ARG A 23 -7.72 1.00 2.73
C ARG A 23 -6.74 0.52 1.66
N SER A 24 -6.88 0.96 0.41
CA SER A 24 -5.91 0.65 -0.66
C SER A 24 -4.52 1.24 -0.44
N ASN A 25 -4.42 2.32 0.34
CA ASN A 25 -3.17 3.05 0.61
C ASN A 25 -2.65 2.80 2.04
N GLY A 26 -3.16 1.78 2.74
CA GLY A 26 -2.86 1.55 4.17
C GLY A 26 -1.37 1.40 4.49
N LEU A 27 -0.54 0.90 3.56
CA LEU A 27 0.91 0.85 3.77
C LEU A 27 1.53 2.25 3.85
N ALA A 28 1.13 3.16 2.96
CA ALA A 28 1.60 4.54 2.98
C ALA A 28 1.12 5.26 4.26
N GLU A 29 -0.15 5.05 4.63
CA GLU A 29 -0.71 5.59 5.88
C GLU A 29 0.06 5.10 7.12
N ARG A 30 0.43 3.81 7.14
CA ARG A 30 1.24 3.26 8.24
C ARG A 30 2.61 3.90 8.34
N TYR A 31 3.28 4.15 7.21
CA TYR A 31 4.57 4.85 7.21
C TYR A 31 4.46 6.32 7.60
N VAL A 32 3.37 7.00 7.23
CA VAL A 32 3.10 8.36 7.71
C VAL A 32 2.91 8.37 9.23
N GLN A 33 2.20 7.38 9.78
CA GLN A 33 2.07 7.24 11.23
C GLN A 33 3.42 7.00 11.91
N GLU A 34 4.28 6.15 11.34
CA GLU A 34 5.62 5.89 11.86
C GLU A 34 6.50 7.15 11.83
N ALA A 35 6.46 7.91 10.74
CA ALA A 35 7.16 9.19 10.63
C ALA A 35 6.67 10.20 11.67
N LYS A 36 5.34 10.33 11.86
CA LYS A 36 4.76 11.20 12.91
C LYS A 36 5.22 10.78 14.29
N ASN A 37 5.19 9.49 14.61
CA ASN A 37 5.64 8.98 15.91
C ASN A 37 7.12 9.27 16.16
N LEU A 38 7.97 9.16 15.13
CA LEU A 38 9.39 9.51 15.22
C LEU A 38 9.55 11.00 15.57
N LEU A 39 8.85 11.88 14.84
CA LEU A 39 8.89 13.33 15.06
C LEU A 39 8.37 13.72 16.46
N THR A 40 7.26 13.13 16.90
CA THR A 40 6.69 13.38 18.23
C THR A 40 7.66 12.99 19.34
N LYS A 41 8.37 11.87 19.20
CA LYS A 41 9.41 11.47 20.17
C LYS A 41 10.56 12.47 20.22
N CYS A 42 11.06 12.89 19.06
CA CYS A 42 12.11 13.90 18.99
C CYS A 42 11.68 15.23 19.64
N MET A 43 10.44 15.66 19.40
CA MET A 43 9.89 16.88 20.00
C MET A 43 9.78 16.77 21.53
N ASN A 44 9.29 15.64 22.03
CA ASN A 44 9.14 15.42 23.47
C ASN A 44 10.49 15.37 24.21
N GLU A 45 11.52 14.86 23.55
CA GLU A 45 12.89 14.75 24.08
C GLU A 45 13.77 15.98 23.78
N ASN A 46 13.24 16.99 23.07
CA ASN A 46 14.00 18.11 22.51
C ASN A 46 15.28 17.67 21.75
N SER A 47 15.18 16.57 21.00
CA SER A 47 16.29 15.96 20.28
C SER A 47 16.23 16.22 18.76
N ASP A 48 17.39 16.16 18.10
CA ASP A 48 17.48 16.33 16.64
C ASP A 48 16.87 15.12 15.91
N ILE A 49 16.18 15.40 14.81
CA ILE A 49 15.53 14.42 13.94
C ILE A 49 16.58 13.65 13.12
N GLN A 50 17.72 14.25 12.77
CA GLN A 50 18.71 13.61 11.89
C GLN A 50 19.31 12.32 12.49
N PRO A 51 19.77 12.32 13.76
CA PRO A 51 20.23 11.08 14.42
C PRO A 51 19.12 10.03 14.57
N ALA A 52 17.89 10.46 14.87
CA ALA A 52 16.76 9.56 15.02
C ALA A 52 16.42 8.85 13.69
N LEU A 53 16.43 9.59 12.59
CA LEU A 53 16.22 9.05 11.24
C LEU A 53 17.36 8.13 10.82
N LEU A 54 18.61 8.48 11.14
CA LEU A 54 19.79 7.64 10.91
C LEU A 54 19.66 6.31 11.65
N LEU A 55 19.28 6.32 12.93
CA LEU A 55 19.06 5.12 13.71
C LEU A 55 17.90 4.30 13.14
N HIS A 56 16.78 4.92 12.80
CA HIS A 56 15.62 4.24 12.20
C HIS A 56 15.99 3.49 10.92
N ARG A 57 16.81 4.09 10.03
CA ARG A 57 17.32 3.44 8.82
C ARG A 57 18.25 2.25 9.10
N ASN A 58 18.89 2.23 10.27
CA ASN A 58 19.80 1.16 10.69
C ASN A 58 19.16 0.12 11.62
N THR A 59 17.92 0.33 12.07
CA THR A 59 17.18 -0.64 12.87
C THR A 59 16.78 -1.86 12.00
N PRO A 60 17.23 -3.08 12.35
CA PRO A 60 16.86 -4.28 11.60
C PRO A 60 15.42 -4.70 11.85
N ARG A 61 14.73 -5.19 10.81
CA ARG A 61 13.42 -5.85 10.95
C ARG A 61 13.62 -7.37 11.01
N GLY A 62 13.91 -7.88 12.22
CA GLY A 62 14.23 -9.29 12.43
C GLY A 62 15.34 -9.77 11.48
N ASN A 63 15.13 -10.92 10.83
CA ASN A 63 16.11 -11.55 9.94
C ASN A 63 16.18 -10.91 8.52
N LEU A 64 15.46 -9.82 8.25
CA LEU A 64 15.49 -9.12 6.97
C LEU A 64 16.62 -8.09 6.87
N GLY A 65 17.28 -7.78 7.98
CA GLY A 65 18.22 -6.66 8.08
C GLY A 65 17.52 -5.30 8.11
N SER A 66 18.31 -4.24 8.24
CA SER A 66 17.82 -2.87 8.28
C SER A 66 17.51 -2.30 6.89
N PRO A 67 16.75 -1.21 6.79
CA PRO A 67 16.60 -0.47 5.53
C PRO A 67 17.93 -0.16 4.83
N SER A 68 18.94 0.35 5.56
CA SER A 68 20.28 0.61 5.01
C SER A 68 20.98 -0.65 4.52
N GLN A 69 20.86 -1.77 5.24
CA GLN A 69 21.45 -3.03 4.79
C GLN A 69 20.77 -3.57 3.53
N ARG A 70 19.46 -3.37 3.37
CA ARG A 70 18.75 -3.82 2.17
C ARG A 70 18.98 -2.92 0.96
N LEU A 71 19.15 -1.62 1.17
CA LEU A 71 19.36 -0.64 0.11
C LEU A 71 20.82 -0.52 -0.31
N MET A 72 21.73 -0.41 0.66
CA MET A 72 23.15 -0.11 0.46
C MET A 72 24.07 -1.30 0.75
N SER A 73 23.50 -2.47 1.08
CA SER A 73 24.26 -3.66 1.50
C SER A 73 25.18 -3.43 2.68
N ARG A 74 25.00 -2.40 3.52
CA ARG A 74 25.89 -2.14 4.66
C ARG A 74 25.18 -1.43 5.80
N ARG A 75 25.76 -1.46 7.00
CA ARG A 75 25.35 -0.56 8.09
C ARG A 75 26.07 0.78 7.93
N THR A 76 25.40 1.88 8.25
CA THR A 76 26.07 3.18 8.30
C THR A 76 26.60 3.43 9.71
N ARG A 77 27.60 4.30 9.85
CA ARG A 77 28.08 4.72 11.17
C ARG A 77 26.94 5.45 11.89
N THR A 78 26.61 5.01 13.10
CA THR A 78 25.59 5.62 13.96
C THR A 78 26.22 6.10 15.27
N LEU A 79 25.41 6.65 16.16
CA LEU A 79 25.85 7.03 17.52
C LEU A 79 26.17 5.82 18.39
N VAL A 80 25.66 4.63 18.04
CA VAL A 80 25.94 3.39 18.77
C VAL A 80 27.25 2.80 18.27
N PRO A 81 28.23 2.53 19.16
CA PRO A 81 29.46 1.87 18.79
C PRO A 81 29.18 0.57 18.02
N THR A 82 29.77 0.45 16.83
CA THR A 82 29.56 -0.68 15.93
C THR A 82 30.91 -1.17 15.45
N HIS A 83 31.08 -2.49 15.39
CA HIS A 83 32.31 -3.10 14.89
C HIS A 83 32.60 -2.68 13.44
N GLY A 84 33.86 -2.35 13.13
CA GLY A 84 34.25 -1.84 11.82
C GLY A 84 33.88 -2.76 10.66
N ASP A 85 33.94 -4.08 10.86
CA ASP A 85 33.56 -5.05 9.82
C ASP A 85 32.08 -5.00 9.44
N LEU A 86 31.20 -4.52 10.32
CA LEU A 86 29.78 -4.40 10.03
C LEU A 86 29.46 -3.17 9.15
N LEU A 87 30.42 -2.24 9.01
CA LEU A 87 30.33 -1.08 8.13
C LEU A 87 30.71 -1.43 6.68
N LYS A 88 31.39 -2.56 6.48
CA LYS A 88 31.74 -3.09 5.16
C LYS A 88 30.48 -3.62 4.45
N PRO A 89 30.40 -3.49 3.12
CA PRO A 89 29.30 -4.06 2.36
C PRO A 89 29.19 -5.58 2.52
N LYS A 90 28.02 -6.05 2.96
CA LYS A 90 27.59 -7.43 3.02
C LYS A 90 26.13 -7.52 2.58
N ILE A 91 25.90 -8.23 1.48
CA ILE A 91 24.56 -8.48 0.95
C ILE A 91 23.80 -9.40 1.91
N VAL A 92 22.58 -8.99 2.29
CA VAL A 92 21.67 -9.86 3.05
C VAL A 92 21.01 -10.83 2.07
N SER A 93 21.22 -12.12 2.28
CA SER A 93 20.71 -13.15 1.37
C SER A 93 19.21 -13.38 1.53
N ASP A 94 18.57 -13.68 0.40
CA ASP A 94 17.19 -14.18 0.32
C ASP A 94 16.11 -13.22 0.88
N VAL A 95 16.40 -11.93 0.97
CA VAL A 95 15.46 -10.91 1.50
C VAL A 95 14.16 -10.90 0.70
N THR A 96 14.24 -11.02 -0.62
CA THR A 96 13.06 -10.96 -1.50
C THR A 96 12.09 -12.10 -1.25
N ASN A 97 12.58 -13.34 -1.10
CA ASN A 97 11.71 -14.48 -0.87
C ASN A 97 11.16 -14.47 0.56
N LYS A 98 11.98 -14.12 1.56
CA LYS A 98 11.52 -13.90 2.94
C LYS A 98 10.41 -12.85 3.02
N LEU A 99 10.55 -11.72 2.31
CA LEU A 99 9.50 -10.69 2.23
C LEU A 99 8.22 -11.19 1.56
N LYS A 100 8.33 -12.02 0.51
CA LYS A 100 7.16 -12.64 -0.14
C LYS A 100 6.46 -13.61 0.81
N LEU A 101 7.22 -14.44 1.53
CA LEU A 101 6.67 -15.39 2.50
C LEU A 101 5.93 -14.66 3.62
N LEU A 102 6.58 -13.67 4.26
CA LEU A 102 5.96 -12.86 5.30
C LEU A 102 4.67 -12.17 4.82
N LYS A 103 4.67 -11.61 3.61
CA LYS A 103 3.45 -11.02 3.01
C LYS A 103 2.35 -12.05 2.80
N THR A 104 2.71 -13.28 2.44
CA THR A 104 1.74 -14.36 2.22
C THR A 104 1.15 -14.83 3.54
N GLU A 105 1.98 -14.98 4.58
CA GLU A 105 1.53 -15.29 5.94
C GLU A 105 0.65 -14.17 6.51
N GLU A 106 1.09 -12.91 6.45
CA GLU A 106 0.32 -11.73 6.86
C GLU A 106 -1.03 -11.69 6.15
N LYS A 107 -1.07 -12.02 4.85
CA LYS A 107 -2.31 -12.12 4.07
C LYS A 107 -3.19 -13.26 4.57
N GLN A 108 -2.65 -14.47 4.73
CA GLN A 108 -3.40 -15.63 5.21
C GLN A 108 -4.01 -15.35 6.59
N GLN A 109 -3.22 -14.81 7.52
CA GLN A 109 -3.70 -14.38 8.84
C GLN A 109 -4.79 -13.33 8.73
N GLY A 110 -4.58 -12.32 7.89
CA GLY A 110 -5.56 -11.27 7.65
C GLY A 110 -6.85 -11.79 7.02
N ASP A 111 -6.80 -12.85 6.21
CA ASP A 111 -7.96 -13.42 5.52
C ASP A 111 -8.67 -14.51 6.35
N ARG A 112 -8.13 -14.90 7.52
CA ARG A 112 -8.81 -15.82 8.45
C ARG A 112 -10.18 -15.28 8.85
N GLY A 113 -11.20 -16.10 8.69
CA GLY A 113 -12.59 -15.75 9.02
C GLY A 113 -13.25 -14.76 8.05
N LYS A 114 -12.61 -14.40 6.94
CA LYS A 114 -13.22 -13.54 5.91
C LYS A 114 -13.86 -14.37 4.79
N THR A 115 -15.10 -14.05 4.46
CA THR A 115 -15.76 -14.60 3.27
C THR A 115 -15.06 -14.11 2.00
N SER A 116 -14.93 -15.00 1.02
CA SER A 116 -14.46 -14.63 -0.32
C SER A 116 -15.32 -13.51 -0.87
N THR A 117 -14.71 -12.55 -1.54
CA THR A 117 -15.46 -11.44 -2.15
C THR A 117 -16.04 -11.89 -3.48
N ASP A 118 -17.29 -11.52 -3.72
CA ASP A 118 -17.96 -11.75 -5.00
C ASP A 118 -17.11 -11.25 -6.16
N ALA A 119 -16.81 -12.15 -7.09
CA ALA A 119 -16.27 -11.80 -8.39
C ALA A 119 -17.45 -11.39 -9.29
N PHE A 120 -17.35 -10.23 -9.95
CA PHE A 120 -18.39 -9.74 -10.83
C PHE A 120 -18.01 -9.98 -12.28
N SER A 121 -18.96 -10.49 -13.07
CA SER A 121 -18.78 -10.73 -14.50
C SER A 121 -19.15 -9.50 -15.32
N VAL A 122 -18.51 -9.33 -16.47
CA VAL A 122 -18.89 -8.29 -17.44
C VAL A 122 -20.34 -8.52 -17.90
N GLY A 123 -21.14 -7.46 -17.96
CA GLY A 123 -22.57 -7.49 -18.26
C GLY A 123 -23.48 -7.75 -17.05
N GLN A 124 -22.91 -8.06 -15.87
CA GLN A 124 -23.70 -8.31 -14.67
C GLN A 124 -24.36 -7.02 -14.15
N ARG A 125 -25.66 -7.11 -13.84
CA ARG A 125 -26.39 -6.06 -13.12
C ARG A 125 -25.98 -6.08 -11.65
N VAL A 126 -25.53 -4.93 -11.16
CA VAL A 126 -25.00 -4.74 -9.82
C VAL A 126 -25.56 -3.46 -9.21
N LEU A 127 -25.54 -3.38 -7.88
CA LEU A 127 -25.71 -2.12 -7.17
C LEU A 127 -24.34 -1.56 -6.85
N TYR A 128 -24.13 -0.25 -7.05
CA TYR A 128 -22.94 0.44 -6.60
C TYR A 128 -23.26 1.45 -5.52
N ARG A 129 -22.31 1.67 -4.61
CA ARG A 129 -22.44 2.66 -3.55
C ARG A 129 -21.99 4.04 -4.05
N SER A 130 -22.90 5.00 -4.04
CA SER A 130 -22.63 6.41 -4.38
C SER A 130 -21.90 7.13 -3.25
N GLU A 131 -21.47 8.36 -3.50
CA GLU A 131 -20.79 9.21 -2.50
C GLU A 131 -21.70 9.55 -1.31
N HIS A 132 -23.02 9.65 -1.55
CA HIS A 132 -24.04 9.81 -0.52
C HIS A 132 -24.40 8.48 0.19
N LYS A 133 -23.59 7.43 0.02
CA LYS A 133 -23.76 6.11 0.62
C LYS A 133 -25.01 5.35 0.17
N ASN A 134 -25.69 5.79 -0.88
CA ASN A 134 -26.87 5.12 -1.45
C ASN A 134 -26.45 4.01 -2.42
N TRP A 135 -27.21 2.91 -2.46
CA TRP A 135 -27.00 1.83 -3.43
C TRP A 135 -27.83 2.10 -4.68
N LEU A 136 -27.17 2.29 -5.81
CA LEU A 136 -27.79 2.62 -7.08
C LEU A 136 -27.53 1.53 -8.13
N PRO A 137 -28.46 1.27 -9.06
CA PRO A 137 -28.29 0.26 -10.09
C PRO A 137 -27.24 0.67 -11.13
N ALA A 138 -26.41 -0.29 -11.51
CA ALA A 138 -25.40 -0.16 -12.55
C ALA A 138 -25.13 -1.52 -13.24
N VAL A 139 -24.37 -1.47 -14.33
CA VAL A 139 -23.92 -2.67 -15.07
C VAL A 139 -22.41 -2.67 -15.15
N VAL A 140 -21.77 -3.81 -14.90
CA VAL A 140 -20.33 -3.95 -15.06
C VAL A 140 -19.98 -3.99 -16.55
N ILE A 141 -19.16 -3.03 -17.02
CA ILE A 141 -18.74 -2.94 -18.43
C ILE A 141 -17.43 -3.69 -18.66
N ARG A 142 -16.49 -3.57 -17.72
CA ARG A 142 -15.16 -4.19 -17.80
C ARG A 142 -14.49 -4.27 -16.45
N ASN A 143 -13.50 -5.14 -16.34
CA ASN A 143 -12.57 -5.16 -15.22
C ASN A 143 -11.66 -3.92 -15.27
N GLY A 144 -11.34 -3.37 -14.09
CA GLY A 144 -10.39 -2.28 -13.94
C GLY A 144 -8.93 -2.77 -14.01
N PRO A 145 -7.96 -1.85 -14.07
CA PRO A 145 -6.54 -2.21 -14.18
C PRO A 145 -5.96 -2.81 -12.87
N GLU A 146 -6.59 -2.56 -11.73
CA GLU A 146 -6.19 -3.09 -10.43
C GLU A 146 -7.05 -4.30 -9.99
N PRO A 147 -6.52 -5.19 -9.15
CA PRO A 147 -7.29 -6.29 -8.58
C PRO A 147 -8.55 -5.77 -7.87
N ARG A 148 -9.68 -6.46 -8.06
CA ARG A 148 -10.98 -6.11 -7.46
C ARG A 148 -11.49 -4.72 -7.86
N SER A 149 -10.98 -4.16 -8.96
CA SER A 149 -11.46 -2.91 -9.56
C SER A 149 -12.37 -3.24 -10.74
N TYR A 150 -13.49 -2.54 -10.87
CA TYR A 150 -14.45 -2.70 -11.97
C TYR A 150 -14.89 -1.35 -12.50
N VAL A 151 -15.17 -1.27 -13.79
CA VAL A 151 -15.79 -0.12 -14.43
C VAL A 151 -17.28 -0.41 -14.61
N ILE A 152 -18.11 0.45 -14.03
CA ILE A 152 -19.57 0.32 -14.02
C ILE A 152 -20.22 1.44 -14.82
N LYS A 153 -21.32 1.13 -15.52
CA LYS A 153 -22.20 2.09 -16.19
C LYS A 153 -23.45 2.32 -15.36
N THR A 154 -23.75 3.58 -15.06
CA THR A 154 -25.02 3.97 -14.44
C THR A 154 -26.16 4.01 -15.46
N LYS A 155 -27.41 4.05 -14.97
CA LYS A 155 -28.60 4.24 -15.83
C LYS A 155 -28.52 5.52 -16.68
N TYR A 156 -27.87 6.56 -16.16
CA TYR A 156 -27.69 7.85 -16.84
C TYR A 156 -26.49 7.87 -17.81
N GLY A 157 -25.84 6.73 -18.04
CA GLY A 157 -24.73 6.61 -18.99
C GLY A 157 -23.35 6.97 -18.43
N ALA A 158 -23.26 7.54 -17.22
CA ALA A 158 -21.97 7.84 -16.59
C ALA A 158 -21.19 6.57 -16.22
N GLU A 159 -19.89 6.58 -16.47
CA GLU A 159 -18.97 5.48 -16.16
C GLU A 159 -18.12 5.79 -14.93
N TYR A 160 -18.08 4.85 -13.98
CA TYR A 160 -17.27 4.99 -12.77
C TYR A 160 -16.37 3.78 -12.57
N ARG A 161 -15.15 4.02 -12.09
CA ARG A 161 -14.27 2.97 -11.58
C ARG A 161 -14.49 2.79 -10.08
N ARG A 162 -14.86 1.58 -9.65
CA ARG A 162 -15.15 1.25 -8.25
C ARG A 162 -14.51 -0.08 -7.84
N ASN A 163 -14.05 -0.13 -6.59
CA ASN A 163 -13.61 -1.40 -5.98
C ASN A 163 -14.83 -2.30 -5.69
N SER A 164 -14.63 -3.63 -5.72
CA SER A 164 -15.59 -4.67 -5.29
C SER A 164 -16.33 -4.34 -3.99
N TRP A 165 -15.68 -3.65 -3.05
CA TRP A 165 -16.28 -3.26 -1.77
C TRP A 165 -17.47 -2.30 -1.93
N PHE A 166 -17.49 -1.50 -3.01
CA PHE A 166 -18.59 -0.58 -3.33
C PHE A 166 -19.58 -1.20 -4.32
N ILE A 167 -19.53 -2.50 -4.58
CA ILE A 167 -20.39 -3.18 -5.54
C ILE A 167 -21.08 -4.36 -4.84
N LYS A 168 -22.36 -4.57 -5.12
CA LYS A 168 -23.17 -5.71 -4.65
C LYS A 168 -23.89 -6.34 -5.81
N ALA A 169 -24.04 -7.66 -5.79
CA ALA A 169 -24.92 -8.35 -6.72
C ALA A 169 -26.38 -7.94 -6.45
N VAL A 170 -27.17 -7.75 -7.49
CA VAL A 170 -28.62 -7.74 -7.38
C VAL A 170 -29.05 -9.19 -7.17
N LEU A 171 -29.71 -9.50 -6.05
CA LEU A 171 -30.31 -10.82 -5.86
C LEU A 171 -31.28 -11.06 -7.01
N LYS A 172 -31.11 -12.18 -7.72
CA LYS A 172 -32.12 -12.63 -8.67
C LYS A 172 -33.34 -13.04 -7.84
N GLU A 173 -34.45 -12.36 -8.04
CA GLU A 173 -35.79 -12.86 -7.66
C GLU A 173 -36.08 -14.16 -8.41
#